data_AF-A0A927CB41-F1
#
_entry.id   AF-A0A927CB41-F1
#
_cell.length_a   1.000
_cell.length_b   1.000
_cell.length_c   1.000
_cell.angle_alpha   90.00
_cell.angle_beta   90.00
_cell.angle_gamma   90.00
#
_symmetry.space_group_name_H-M   'P 1'
#
loop_
_entity.id
_entity.type
_entity.pdbx_description
1 polymer ?
#
loop_
_entity_poly.entity_id
_entity_poly.type
_entity_poly.pdbx_seq_one_letter_code
_entity_poly.pdbx_strand_id
1 'polypeptide(L)'
;VAAYLAVPQLGANAGGAITAAVAFGLAWLRCFAGGFARGLGLLRLALLCAALVAAAVAGLWLLNAALPSGSAGQSHIGRAMAMLGQGRTDLIAATIVRKLQMNLHLIGVSAWTKVLAAGMLVMAIAVARPQGVFRRWESRYPDYMTGFLAIAVGSVAALAFNDSGIVAAATMIVYAAVPMLLLRFQEDSSSHSA
;
A
#
# COMPACT_ATOMS: atom_id res chain seq x y z
N VAL A 1 -3.46 -0.14 -13.93
CA VAL A 1 -3.45 0.84 -12.83
C VAL A 1 -2.03 1.28 -12.46
N ALA A 2 -1.14 0.40 -11.96
CA ALA A 2 0.23 0.80 -11.59
C ALA A 2 1.02 1.43 -12.76
N ALA A 3 0.95 0.85 -13.96
CA ALA A 3 1.55 1.43 -15.16
C ALA A 3 0.95 2.79 -15.53
N TYR A 4 -0.37 2.97 -15.38
CA TYR A 4 -1.05 4.25 -15.64
C TYR A 4 -0.60 5.36 -14.68
N LEU A 5 -0.47 5.04 -13.39
CA LEU A 5 0.04 5.96 -12.36
C LEU A 5 1.54 6.29 -12.53
N ALA A 6 2.27 5.46 -13.28
CA ALA A 6 3.69 5.61 -13.54
C ALA A 6 4.01 6.46 -14.78
N VAL A 7 3.05 6.73 -15.67
CA VAL A 7 3.30 7.48 -16.91
C VAL A 7 3.55 8.97 -16.59
N PRO A 8 4.72 9.53 -16.93
CA PRO A 8 5.07 10.93 -16.62
C PRO A 8 4.12 11.96 -17.22
N GLN A 9 3.54 11.68 -18.39
CA GLN A 9 2.67 12.57 -19.15
C GLN A 9 1.28 12.78 -18.51
N LEU A 10 0.89 11.92 -17.54
CA LEU A 10 -0.43 11.93 -16.90
C LEU A 10 -0.40 12.47 -15.46
N GLY A 11 0.68 13.12 -15.05
CA GLY A 11 0.86 13.58 -13.67
C GLY A 11 1.25 12.44 -12.74
N ALA A 12 2.33 11.72 -13.08
CA ALA A 12 2.78 10.53 -12.36
C ALA A 12 2.86 10.74 -10.83
N ASN A 13 2.14 9.91 -10.08
CA ASN A 13 2.25 9.82 -8.63
C ASN A 13 3.10 8.59 -8.28
N ALA A 14 4.40 8.81 -8.05
CA ALA A 14 5.36 7.76 -7.68
C ALA A 14 4.87 6.95 -6.48
N GLY A 15 4.36 7.63 -5.46
CA GLY A 15 3.84 7.00 -4.25
C GLY A 15 2.64 6.11 -4.53
N GLY A 16 1.71 6.59 -5.35
CA GLY A 16 0.56 5.83 -5.82
C GLY A 16 0.96 4.61 -6.67
N ALA A 17 1.93 4.77 -7.57
CA ALA A 17 2.43 3.67 -8.40
C ALA A 17 3.10 2.57 -7.56
N ILE A 18 3.96 2.94 -6.60
CA ILE A 18 4.60 1.99 -5.66
C ILE A 18 3.52 1.31 -4.80
N THR A 19 2.58 2.07 -4.24
CA THR A 19 1.47 1.55 -3.45
C THR A 19 0.65 0.52 -4.24
N ALA A 20 0.29 0.86 -5.48
CA ALA A 20 -0.45 -0.03 -6.36
C ALA A 20 0.35 -1.29 -6.70
N ALA A 21 1.65 -1.16 -7.00
CA ALA A 21 2.52 -2.29 -7.30
C ALA A 21 2.62 -3.26 -6.11
N VAL A 22 2.76 -2.74 -4.89
CA VAL A 22 2.80 -3.57 -3.67
C VAL A 22 1.46 -4.23 -3.40
N ALA A 23 0.36 -3.48 -3.39
CA ALA A 23 -0.96 -4.01 -3.05
C ALA A 23 -1.44 -5.04 -4.08
N PHE A 24 -1.44 -4.67 -5.37
CA PHE A 24 -1.88 -5.57 -6.44
C PHE A 24 -0.88 -6.71 -6.68
N GLY A 25 0.43 -6.46 -6.57
CA GLY A 25 1.44 -7.50 -6.69
C GLY A 25 1.30 -8.56 -5.61
N LEU A 26 1.07 -8.15 -4.36
CA LEU A 26 0.83 -9.08 -3.26
C LEU A 26 -0.47 -9.87 -3.45
N ALA A 27 -1.56 -9.19 -3.81
CA ALA A 27 -2.85 -9.85 -4.10
C ALA A 27 -2.70 -10.88 -5.22
N TRP A 28 -2.05 -10.50 -6.32
CA TRP A 28 -1.81 -11.37 -7.47
C TRP A 28 -1.01 -12.61 -7.07
N LEU A 29 0.12 -12.44 -6.38
CA LEU A 29 0.96 -13.55 -5.96
C LEU A 29 0.21 -14.50 -5.01
N ARG A 30 -0.59 -13.97 -4.09
CA ARG A 30 -1.35 -14.82 -3.15
C ARG A 30 -2.53 -15.54 -3.78
N CYS A 31 -3.18 -14.95 -4.79
CA CYS A 31 -4.28 -15.60 -5.50
C CYS A 31 -3.81 -16.62 -6.55
N PHE A 32 -2.75 -16.29 -7.30
CA PHE A 32 -2.35 -17.05 -8.49
C PHE A 32 -1.05 -17.83 -8.37
N ALA A 33 -0.12 -17.48 -7.46
CA ALA A 33 1.16 -18.18 -7.33
C ALA A 33 1.11 -19.43 -6.44
N GLY A 34 -0.04 -20.13 -6.43
CA GLY A 34 -0.20 -21.49 -5.91
C GLY A 34 0.24 -21.72 -4.46
N GLY A 35 -0.53 -21.26 -3.47
CA GLY A 35 -0.41 -21.62 -2.04
C GLY A 35 0.86 -21.16 -1.30
N PHE A 36 2.00 -21.09 -1.98
CA PHE A 36 3.31 -20.72 -1.46
C PHE A 36 3.27 -19.37 -0.76
N ALA A 37 2.62 -18.38 -1.39
CA ALA A 37 2.54 -17.04 -0.84
C ALA A 37 1.58 -16.94 0.37
N ARG A 38 0.60 -17.84 0.50
CA ARG A 38 -0.35 -17.86 1.63
C ARG A 38 0.31 -18.34 2.93
N GLY A 39 1.28 -19.27 2.84
CA GLY A 39 2.04 -19.77 3.99
C GLY A 39 3.28 -18.95 4.39
N LEU A 40 3.48 -17.76 3.82
CA LEU A 40 4.65 -16.95 4.13
C LEU A 40 4.56 -16.39 5.56
N GLY A 41 5.56 -16.71 6.39
CA GLY A 41 5.76 -16.02 7.66
C GLY A 41 6.04 -14.53 7.48
N LEU A 42 5.83 -13.74 8.54
CA LEU A 42 5.95 -12.28 8.55
C LEU A 42 7.26 -11.76 7.92
N LEU A 43 8.40 -12.40 8.21
CA LEU A 43 9.69 -12.02 7.64
C LEU A 43 9.71 -12.17 6.11
N ARG A 44 9.23 -13.31 5.60
CA ARG A 44 9.20 -13.56 4.14
C ARG A 44 8.21 -12.65 3.45
N LEU A 45 7.08 -12.34 4.10
CA LEU A 45 6.13 -11.34 3.61
C LEU A 45 6.78 -9.95 3.52
N ALA A 46 7.50 -9.53 4.56
CA ALA A 46 8.21 -8.25 4.54
C ALA A 46 9.27 -8.18 3.42
N LEU A 47 10.03 -9.26 3.23
CA LEU A 47 11.00 -9.38 2.13
C LEU A 47 10.32 -9.32 0.76
N LEU A 48 9.18 -9.98 0.59
CA LEU A 48 8.40 -9.93 -0.64
C LEU A 48 7.91 -8.50 -0.93
N CYS A 49 7.37 -7.81 0.08
CA CYS A 49 6.96 -6.43 -0.05
C CYS A 49 8.14 -5.52 -0.41
N ALA A 50 9.30 -5.71 0.22
CA ALA A 50 10.51 -4.97 -0.12
C ALA A 50 10.96 -5.22 -1.57
N ALA A 51 10.88 -6.47 -2.05
CA ALA A 51 11.17 -6.81 -3.44
C ALA A 51 10.18 -6.16 -4.42
N LEU A 52 8.88 -6.12 -4.09
CA LEU A 52 7.86 -5.43 -4.89
C LEU A 52 8.10 -3.92 -4.94
N VAL A 53 8.49 -3.29 -3.82
CA VAL A 53 8.88 -1.87 -3.79
C VAL A 53 10.10 -1.64 -4.67
N ALA A 54 11.15 -2.45 -4.53
CA ALA A 54 12.36 -2.32 -5.34
C ALA A 54 12.06 -2.47 -6.83
N ALA A 55 11.23 -3.45 -7.22
CA ALA A 55 10.79 -3.65 -8.58
C ALA A 55 9.98 -2.45 -9.11
N ALA A 56 9.10 -1.86 -8.28
CA ALA A 56 8.34 -0.68 -8.65
C ALA A 56 9.24 0.54 -8.86
N VAL A 57 10.22 0.77 -7.98
CA VAL A 57 11.19 1.87 -8.11
C VAL A 57 12.06 1.68 -9.36
N ALA A 58 12.55 0.46 -9.62
CA ALA A 58 13.31 0.14 -10.82
C ALA A 58 12.46 0.35 -12.09
N GLY A 59 11.20 -0.08 -12.08
CA GLY A 59 10.27 0.15 -13.17
C GLY A 59 10.02 1.64 -13.44
N LEU A 60 9.83 2.45 -12.40
CA LEU A 60 9.69 3.90 -12.52
C LEU A 60 10.96 4.55 -13.10
N TRP A 61 12.14 4.07 -12.68
CA TRP A 61 13.41 4.55 -13.23
C TRP A 61 13.54 4.25 -14.72
N LEU A 62 13.29 3.00 -15.12
CA LEU A 62 13.34 2.58 -16.53
C LEU A 62 12.32 3.35 -17.39
N LEU A 63 11.10 3.54 -16.90
CA LEU A 63 10.07 4.30 -17.61
C LEU A 63 10.47 5.77 -17.79
N ASN A 64 11.03 6.39 -16.76
CA ASN A 64 11.49 7.78 -16.85
C ASN A 64 12.74 7.92 -17.76
N ALA A 65 13.60 6.90 -17.82
CA ALA A 65 14.75 6.88 -18.74
C ALA A 65 14.32 6.65 -20.21
N ALA A 66 13.34 5.78 -20.45
CA ALA A 66 12.86 5.43 -21.78
C ALA A 66 11.89 6.47 -22.39
N LEU A 67 11.17 7.23 -21.55
CA LEU A 67 10.26 8.30 -21.95
C LEU A 67 10.73 9.64 -21.35
N PRO A 68 11.79 10.26 -21.88
CA PRO A 68 12.17 11.61 -21.49
C PRO A 68 10.97 12.54 -21.65
N SER A 69 10.65 13.29 -20.60
CA SER A 69 9.53 14.24 -20.62
C SER A 69 9.86 15.36 -21.61
N GLY A 70 9.47 15.20 -22.87
CA GLY A 70 9.58 16.25 -23.88
C GLY A 70 8.79 17.47 -23.44
N SER A 71 9.45 18.63 -23.39
CA SER A 71 8.92 20.01 -23.34
C SER A 71 7.86 20.40 -22.28
N ALA A 72 7.27 19.46 -21.54
CA ALA A 72 6.14 19.69 -20.63
C ALA A 72 6.54 19.87 -19.14
N GLY A 73 7.82 20.13 -18.87
CA GLY A 73 8.34 20.28 -17.51
C GLY A 73 8.79 18.95 -16.90
N GLN A 74 9.86 19.02 -16.12
CA GLN A 74 10.47 17.87 -15.46
C GLN A 74 9.48 17.25 -14.46
N SER A 75 9.09 15.98 -14.66
CA SER A 75 8.24 15.27 -13.69
C SER A 75 8.90 15.26 -12.30
N HIS A 76 8.11 15.24 -11.21
CA HIS A 76 8.66 15.14 -9.85
C HIS A 76 9.60 13.93 -9.69
N ILE A 77 9.31 12.84 -10.40
CA ILE A 77 10.15 11.64 -10.50
C ILE A 77 11.44 11.94 -11.25
N GLY A 78 11.37 12.56 -12.43
CA GLY A 78 12.54 12.91 -13.23
C GLY A 78 13.48 13.88 -12.52
N ARG A 79 12.94 14.77 -11.67
CA ARG A 79 13.73 15.69 -10.84
C ARG A 79 14.40 14.98 -9.67
N ALA A 80 13.69 14.08 -8.98
CA ALA A 80 14.27 13.24 -7.92
C ALA A 80 15.35 12.28 -8.46
N MET A 81 15.13 11.70 -9.65
CA MET A 81 16.10 10.81 -10.30
C MET A 81 17.32 11.57 -10.82
N ALA A 82 17.15 12.79 -11.35
CA ALA A 82 18.28 13.65 -11.71
C ALA A 82 19.14 14.04 -10.50
N MET A 83 18.52 14.31 -9.34
CA MET A 83 19.24 14.55 -8.09
C MET A 83 20.01 13.31 -7.60
N LEU A 84 19.42 12.12 -7.74
CA LEU A 84 20.07 10.83 -7.44
C LEU A 84 21.29 10.58 -8.35
N GLY A 85 21.15 10.83 -9.66
CA GLY A 85 22.26 10.71 -10.62
C GLY A 85 23.38 11.74 -10.41
N GLN A 86 23.07 12.88 -9.79
CA GLN A 86 24.05 13.91 -9.42
C GLN A 86 24.70 13.67 -8.06
N GLY A 87 24.42 12.53 -7.39
CA GLY A 87 24.96 12.22 -6.06
C GLY A 87 24.39 13.07 -4.92
N ARG A 88 23.31 13.83 -5.17
CA ARG A 88 22.66 14.72 -4.19
C ARG A 88 21.65 13.98 -3.33
N THR A 89 22.12 12.93 -2.65
CA THR A 89 21.33 12.11 -1.72
C THR A 89 20.83 12.92 -0.53
N ASP A 90 21.52 14.01 -0.20
CA ASP A 90 21.16 15.02 0.81
C ASP A 90 19.78 15.65 0.55
N LEU A 91 19.50 16.06 -0.69
CA LEU A 91 18.22 16.69 -1.05
C LEU A 91 17.04 15.71 -1.02
N ILE A 92 17.31 14.46 -1.36
CA ILE A 92 16.29 13.39 -1.34
C ILE A 92 15.96 13.05 0.10
N ALA A 93 16.98 12.86 0.93
CA ALA A 93 16.79 12.64 2.37
C ALA A 93 16.01 13.80 3.01
N ALA A 94 16.37 15.05 2.72
CA ALA A 94 15.66 16.23 3.24
C ALA A 94 14.19 16.30 2.77
N THR A 95 13.91 15.85 1.55
CA THR A 95 12.54 15.78 1.02
C THR A 95 11.72 14.70 1.74
N ILE A 96 12.31 13.51 1.96
CA ILE A 96 11.68 12.42 2.72
C ILE A 96 11.39 12.86 4.16
N VAL A 97 12.37 13.47 4.85
CA VAL A 97 12.21 13.95 6.23
C VAL A 97 11.07 14.96 6.34
N ARG A 98 10.98 15.92 5.41
CA ARG A 98 9.92 16.93 5.41
C ARG A 98 8.53 16.31 5.20
N LYS A 99 8.42 15.32 4.30
CA LYS A 99 7.16 14.58 4.07
C LYS A 99 6.75 13.79 5.31
N LEU A 100 7.70 13.13 5.97
CA LEU A 100 7.44 12.38 7.18
C LEU A 100 7.02 13.29 8.33
N GLN A 101 7.71 14.41 8.53
CA GLN A 101 7.35 15.42 9.53
C GLN A 101 5.93 15.94 9.33
N MET A 102 5.53 16.21 8.08
CA MET A 102 4.16 16.63 7.77
C MET A 102 3.12 15.55 8.11
N ASN A 103 3.37 14.29 7.72
CA ASN A 103 2.45 13.19 8.06
C ASN A 103 2.34 12.97 9.57
N LEU A 104 3.45 13.02 10.30
CA LEU A 104 3.47 12.92 11.76
C LEU A 104 2.76 14.10 12.42
N HIS A 105 2.94 15.31 11.90
CA HIS A 105 2.24 16.49 12.37
C HIS A 105 0.73 16.34 12.21
N LEU A 106 0.25 15.92 11.03
CA LEU A 106 -1.16 15.67 10.77
C LEU A 106 -1.76 14.65 11.76
N ILE A 107 -1.05 13.55 11.99
CA ILE A 107 -1.44 12.53 13.00
C ILE A 107 -1.49 13.14 14.41
N GLY A 108 -0.55 14.02 14.74
CA GLY A 108 -0.47 14.66 16.06
C GLY A 108 -1.58 15.68 16.32
N VAL A 109 -1.99 16.45 15.32
CA VAL A 109 -2.94 17.57 15.50
C VAL A 109 -4.41 17.19 15.33
N SER A 110 -4.73 16.16 14.53
CA SER A 110 -6.13 15.82 14.23
C SER A 110 -6.59 14.55 14.95
N ALA A 111 -7.59 14.68 15.83
CA ALA A 111 -8.23 13.54 16.49
C ALA A 111 -8.73 12.48 15.48
N TRP A 112 -9.29 12.91 14.34
CA TRP A 112 -9.75 12.03 13.28
C TRP A 112 -8.64 11.18 12.69
N THR A 113 -7.47 11.77 12.43
CA THR A 113 -6.32 11.02 11.90
C THR A 113 -5.77 10.02 12.90
N LYS A 114 -5.86 10.29 14.22
CA LYS A 114 -5.49 9.33 15.27
C LYS A 114 -6.42 8.12 15.29
N VAL A 115 -7.74 8.36 15.21
CA VAL A 115 -8.74 7.29 15.14
C VAL A 115 -8.52 6.43 13.90
N LEU A 116 -8.31 7.06 12.75
CA LEU A 116 -8.02 6.35 11.49
C LEU A 116 -6.70 5.57 11.55
N ALA A 117 -5.63 6.16 12.10
CA ALA A 117 -4.35 5.48 12.28
C ALA A 117 -4.46 4.28 13.23
N ALA A 118 -5.21 4.42 14.34
CA ALA A 118 -5.46 3.32 15.27
C ALA A 118 -6.28 2.21 14.61
N GLY A 119 -7.36 2.55 13.90
CA GLY A 119 -8.16 1.59 13.16
C GLY A 119 -7.35 0.86 12.10
N MET A 120 -6.46 1.58 11.40
CA MET A 120 -5.53 0.99 10.44
C MET A 120 -4.60 -0.03 11.09
N LEU A 121 -3.98 0.35 12.20
CA LEU A 121 -3.05 -0.51 12.91
C LEU A 121 -3.74 -1.79 13.40
N VAL A 122 -4.92 -1.65 14.01
CA VAL A 122 -5.73 -2.79 14.48
C VAL A 122 -6.08 -3.71 13.32
N MET A 123 -6.55 -3.15 12.19
CA MET A 123 -6.92 -3.92 11.01
C MET A 123 -5.73 -4.68 10.42
N ALA A 124 -4.59 -3.99 10.28
CA ALA A 124 -3.37 -4.60 9.75
C ALA A 124 -2.89 -5.77 10.64
N ILE A 125 -2.94 -5.61 11.96
CA ILE A 125 -2.57 -6.66 12.91
C ILE A 125 -3.56 -7.84 12.84
N ALA A 126 -4.86 -7.56 12.83
CA ALA A 126 -5.90 -8.59 12.80
C ALA A 126 -5.82 -9.48 11.55
N VAL A 127 -5.53 -8.87 10.39
CA VAL A 127 -5.42 -9.61 9.12
C VAL A 127 -4.05 -10.28 8.97
N ALA A 128 -2.96 -9.69 9.48
CA ALA A 128 -1.63 -10.29 9.40
C ALA A 128 -1.43 -11.45 10.39
N ARG A 129 -2.21 -11.47 11.48
CA ARG A 129 -2.22 -12.56 12.46
C ARG A 129 -3.67 -12.96 12.77
N PRO A 130 -4.32 -13.71 11.86
CA PRO A 130 -5.72 -14.07 12.02
C PRO A 130 -5.93 -14.94 13.25
N GLN A 131 -6.76 -14.44 14.17
CA GLN A 131 -7.21 -15.13 15.38
C GLN A 131 -8.75 -15.10 15.45
N GLY A 132 -9.34 -16.08 16.14
CA GLY A 132 -10.80 -16.14 16.33
C GLY A 132 -11.59 -16.12 15.02
N VAL A 133 -12.42 -15.09 14.84
CA VAL A 133 -13.25 -14.87 13.64
C VAL A 133 -12.40 -14.83 12.37
N PHE A 134 -11.29 -14.09 12.37
CA PHE A 134 -10.41 -13.96 11.21
C PHE A 134 -9.77 -15.29 10.81
N ARG A 135 -9.48 -16.19 11.77
CA ARG A 135 -8.94 -17.52 11.46
C ARG A 135 -9.99 -18.43 10.82
N ARG A 136 -11.26 -18.29 11.22
CA ARG A 136 -12.36 -18.98 10.53
C ARG A 136 -12.52 -18.45 9.11
N TRP A 137 -12.48 -17.14 8.93
CA TRP A 137 -12.54 -16.52 7.61
C TRP A 137 -11.36 -16.90 6.72
N GLU A 138 -10.17 -17.09 7.27
CA GLU A 138 -9.01 -17.59 6.52
C GLU A 138 -9.27 -18.97 5.92
N SER A 139 -9.91 -19.87 6.67
CA SER A 139 -10.31 -21.20 6.17
C SER A 139 -11.51 -21.16 5.20
N ARG A 140 -12.51 -20.31 5.46
CA ARG A 140 -13.79 -20.31 4.74
C ARG A 140 -13.81 -19.39 3.52
N TYR A 141 -13.04 -18.30 3.58
CA TYR A 141 -13.00 -17.20 2.61
C TYR A 141 -11.53 -16.77 2.33
N PRO A 142 -10.65 -17.69 1.89
CA PRO A 142 -9.21 -17.43 1.76
C PRO A 142 -8.88 -16.28 0.79
N ASP A 143 -9.66 -16.09 -0.27
CA ASP A 143 -9.43 -15.04 -1.25
C ASP A 143 -9.83 -13.65 -0.73
N TYR A 144 -10.90 -13.57 0.08
CA TYR A 144 -11.25 -12.33 0.80
C TYR A 144 -10.16 -11.93 1.79
N MET A 145 -9.65 -12.88 2.58
CA MET A 145 -8.55 -12.61 3.52
C MET A 145 -7.28 -12.16 2.78
N THR A 146 -7.01 -12.76 1.62
CA THR A 146 -5.91 -12.33 0.75
C THR A 146 -6.08 -10.88 0.31
N GLY A 147 -7.28 -10.49 -0.13
CA GLY A 147 -7.61 -9.12 -0.50
C GLY A 147 -7.45 -8.13 0.65
N PHE A 148 -7.96 -8.47 1.84
CA PHE A 148 -7.82 -7.63 3.02
C PHE A 148 -6.37 -7.44 3.45
N LEU A 149 -5.55 -8.49 3.36
CA LEU A 149 -4.13 -8.40 3.67
C LEU A 149 -3.40 -7.51 2.65
N ALA A 150 -3.75 -7.65 1.37
CA ALA A 150 -3.22 -6.79 0.31
C ALA A 150 -3.61 -5.32 0.51
N ILE A 151 -4.84 -5.03 0.92
CA ILE A 151 -5.29 -3.67 1.26
C ILE A 151 -4.52 -3.14 2.49
N ALA A 152 -4.38 -3.93 3.55
CA ALA A 152 -3.65 -3.52 4.74
C ALA A 152 -2.18 -3.20 4.45
N VAL A 153 -1.47 -4.09 3.73
CA VAL A 153 -0.09 -3.86 3.30
C VAL A 153 0.01 -2.68 2.34
N GLY A 154 -0.93 -2.56 1.41
CA GLY A 154 -1.04 -1.42 0.51
C GLY A 154 -1.22 -0.10 1.27
N SER A 155 -2.02 -0.08 2.33
CA SER A 155 -2.25 1.11 3.15
C SER A 155 -0.98 1.53 3.90
N VAL A 156 -0.18 0.56 4.37
CA VAL A 156 1.15 0.84 4.95
C VAL A 156 2.08 1.43 3.89
N ALA A 157 2.07 0.89 2.67
CA ALA A 157 2.84 1.47 1.56
C ALA A 157 2.36 2.88 1.19
N ALA A 158 1.05 3.12 1.18
CA ALA A 158 0.47 4.44 0.93
C ALA A 158 0.93 5.45 2.00
N LEU A 159 0.89 5.07 3.27
CA LEU A 159 1.38 5.92 4.37
C LEU A 159 2.86 6.29 4.19
N ALA A 160 3.68 5.34 3.73
CA ALA A 160 5.12 5.54 3.58
C ALA A 160 5.51 6.37 2.35
N PHE A 161 4.83 6.17 1.22
CA PHE A 161 5.29 6.69 -0.07
C PHE A 161 4.43 7.84 -0.64
N ASN A 162 3.23 8.11 -0.13
CA ASN A 162 2.41 9.24 -0.59
C ASN A 162 2.64 10.52 0.22
N ASP A 163 2.45 11.66 -0.46
CA ASP A 163 2.54 12.99 0.15
C ASP A 163 1.45 13.21 1.20
N SER A 164 0.23 12.74 0.94
CA SER A 164 -0.89 12.67 1.87
C SER A 164 -1.11 11.24 2.38
N GLY A 165 -0.02 10.58 2.78
CA GLY A 165 0.02 9.15 3.10
C GLY A 165 -1.06 8.70 4.08
N ILE A 166 -1.30 9.45 5.16
CA ILE A 166 -2.33 9.09 6.15
C ILE A 166 -3.75 9.09 5.57
N VAL A 167 -4.07 10.02 4.67
CA VAL A 167 -5.39 10.12 4.04
C VAL A 167 -5.56 8.98 3.04
N ALA A 168 -4.54 8.72 2.21
CA ALA A 168 -4.56 7.62 1.25
C ALA A 168 -4.68 6.25 1.94
N ALA A 169 -3.95 6.04 3.03
CA ALA A 169 -4.02 4.82 3.80
C ALA A 169 -5.40 4.64 4.47
N ALA A 170 -5.96 5.71 5.03
CA ALA A 170 -7.28 5.69 5.64
C ALA A 170 -8.38 5.31 4.63
N THR A 171 -8.36 5.89 3.42
CA THR A 171 -9.37 5.57 2.40
C THR A 171 -9.26 4.13 1.92
N MET A 172 -8.04 3.60 1.77
CA MET A 172 -7.83 2.20 1.40
C MET A 172 -8.46 1.23 2.41
N ILE A 173 -8.36 1.52 3.71
CA ILE A 173 -8.86 0.61 4.75
C ILE A 173 -10.38 0.54 4.81
N VAL A 174 -11.08 1.58 4.37
CA VAL A 174 -12.54 1.52 4.23
C VAL A 174 -12.95 0.39 3.29
N TYR A 175 -12.17 0.13 2.23
CA TYR A 175 -12.40 -0.99 1.30
C TYR A 175 -12.09 -2.38 1.89
N ALA A 176 -11.45 -2.47 3.05
CA ALA A 176 -11.35 -3.71 3.82
C ALA A 176 -12.43 -3.80 4.91
N ALA A 177 -12.62 -2.71 5.65
CA ALA A 177 -13.54 -2.66 6.79
C ALA A 177 -14.99 -2.90 6.39
N VAL A 178 -15.49 -2.25 5.33
CA VAL A 178 -16.90 -2.39 4.91
C VAL A 178 -17.22 -3.83 4.49
N PRO A 179 -16.45 -4.50 3.61
CA PRO A 179 -16.71 -5.89 3.29
C PRO A 179 -16.60 -6.84 4.49
N MET A 180 -15.68 -6.60 5.43
CA MET A 180 -15.60 -7.41 6.65
C MET A 180 -16.86 -7.29 7.52
N LEU A 181 -17.41 -6.09 7.66
CA LEU A 181 -18.67 -5.87 8.39
C LEU A 181 -19.83 -6.59 7.70
N LEU A 182 -19.90 -6.54 6.37
CA LEU A 182 -20.92 -7.25 5.60
C LEU A 182 -20.79 -8.78 5.75
N LEU A 183 -19.57 -9.32 5.68
CA LEU A 183 -19.28 -10.74 5.96
C LEU A 183 -19.75 -11.14 7.36
N ARG A 184 -19.51 -10.28 8.35
CA ARG A 184 -19.93 -10.52 9.73
C ARG A 184 -21.45 -10.55 9.86
N PHE A 185 -22.15 -9.59 9.27
CA PHE A 185 -23.63 -9.56 9.30
C PHE A 185 -24.26 -10.77 8.58
N GLN A 186 -23.65 -11.24 7.49
CA GLN A 186 -24.10 -12.45 6.80
C GLN A 186 -23.95 -13.70 7.67
N GLU A 187 -22.84 -13.85 8.38
CA GLU A 187 -22.65 -14.96 9.32
C GLU A 187 -23.69 -14.92 10.46
N ASP A 188 -23.91 -13.75 11.07
CA ASP A 188 -24.86 -13.59 12.18
C ASP A 188 -26.32 -13.81 11.73
N SER A 189 -26.67 -13.43 10.50
CA SER A 189 -28.00 -13.70 9.93
C SER A 189 -28.21 -15.21 9.69
N SER A 190 -27.18 -15.88 9.18
CA SER A 190 -27.23 -17.32 8.90
C SER A 190 -27.34 -18.19 10.16
N SER A 191 -26.83 -17.71 11.30
CA SER A 191 -26.92 -18.41 12.59
C SER A 191 -28.27 -18.24 13.30
N HIS A 192 -29.09 -17.25 12.92
CA HIS A 192 -30.44 -17.08 13.46
C HIS A 192 -31.51 -17.81 12.63
N SER A 193 -31.18 -18.22 11.39
CA SER A 193 -32.05 -18.97 10.49
C SER A 193 -31.87 -20.50 10.55
N ALA A 194 -30.91 -20.98 11.34
CA ALA A 194 -30.57 -22.39 11.53
C ALA A 194 -30.94 -22.85 12.94
#